data_AF-C9AA36-F1
#
_entry.id   AF-C9AA36-F1
#
_cell.length_a   1.000
_cell.length_b   1.000
_cell.length_c   1.000
_cell.angle_alpha   90.00
_cell.angle_beta   90.00
_cell.angle_gamma   90.00
#
_symmetry.space_group_name_H-M   'P 1'
#
loop_
_entity.id
_entity.type
_entity.pdbx_description
1 polymer ?
#
loop_
_entity_poly.entity_id
_entity_poly.type
_entity_poly.pdbx_seq_one_letter_code
_entity_poly.pdbx_strand_id
1 'polypeptide(L)' 'MIEKRLIYQIYCLDHNADTLELIESICFNTIVLDLKAKNDCYVTHIIIDRKTAHKLSESLRKWAEGENYESN' A
#
# COMPACT_ATOMS: atom_id res chain seq x y z
N MET A 1 -0.38 11.16 -19.51
CA MET A 1 0.82 11.25 -18.65
C MET A 1 0.46 10.59 -17.33
N ILE A 2 1.19 9.57 -16.88
CA ILE A 2 0.94 8.97 -15.57
C ILE A 2 1.56 9.89 -14.52
N GLU A 3 0.73 10.80 -14.07
CA GLU A 3 0.67 11.31 -12.69
C GLU A 3 1.25 10.40 -11.61
N LYS A 4 2.49 10.52 -11.10
CA LYS A 4 2.93 9.70 -9.94
C LYS A 4 3.42 10.58 -8.81
N ARG A 5 2.83 10.40 -7.63
CA ARG A 5 3.22 11.09 -6.41
C ARG A 5 3.53 10.06 -5.32
N LEU A 6 4.78 10.04 -4.85
CA LEU A 6 5.13 9.26 -3.66
C LEU A 6 4.45 9.90 -2.44
N ILE A 7 3.62 9.13 -1.77
CA ILE A 7 2.91 9.55 -0.55
C ILE A 7 3.71 9.17 0.67
N TYR A 8 4.21 7.94 0.71
CA TYR A 8 4.95 7.42 1.85
C TYR A 8 5.94 6.33 1.42
N GLN A 9 6.99 6.15 2.21
CA GLN A 9 7.98 5.10 2.01
C GLN A 9 8.48 4.58 3.35
N ILE A 10 8.49 3.27 3.52
CA ILE A 10 9.06 2.56 4.67
C ILE A 10 10.25 1.74 4.18
N TYR A 11 11.32 1.75 4.95
CA TYR A 11 12.49 0.89 4.75
C TYR A 11 12.42 -0.24 5.77
N CYS A 12 12.60 -1.48 5.33
CA CYS A 12 12.69 -2.61 6.26
C CYS A 12 14.03 -2.56 7.02
N LEU A 13 14.00 -2.96 8.30
CA LEU A 13 15.14 -2.87 9.21
C LEU A 13 16.17 -3.99 9.00
N ASP A 14 15.73 -5.12 8.44
CA ASP A 14 16.52 -6.33 8.25
C ASP A 14 17.32 -6.34 6.95
N HIS A 15 16.83 -5.66 5.90
CA HIS A 15 17.53 -5.55 4.63
C HIS A 15 17.36 -4.16 3.99
N ASN A 16 18.47 -3.44 3.79
CA ASN A 16 18.48 -2.04 3.33
C ASN A 16 17.92 -1.83 1.91
N ALA A 17 17.74 -2.91 1.14
CA ALA A 17 17.17 -2.86 -0.22
C ALA A 17 15.64 -3.00 -0.23
N ASP A 18 15.04 -3.35 0.90
CA ASP A 18 13.62 -3.65 0.98
C ASP A 18 12.83 -2.39 1.31
N THR A 19 11.88 -2.05 0.43
CA THR A 19 11.04 -0.86 0.61
C THR A 19 9.57 -1.20 0.41
N LEU A 20 8.73 -0.55 1.21
CA LEU A 20 7.30 -0.44 0.96
C LEU A 20 6.99 1.01 0.59
N GLU A 21 6.63 1.24 -0.66
CA GLU A 21 6.28 2.54 -1.22
C GLU A 21 4.76 2.65 -1.40
N LEU A 22 4.20 3.77 -0.96
CA LEU A 22 2.80 4.13 -1.17
C LEU A 22 2.74 5.27 -2.19
N ILE A 23 2.20 5.00 -3.37
CA ILE A 23 2.26 5.91 -4.52
C ILE A 23 0.83 6.23 -4.97
N GLU A 24 0.49 7.51 -5.07
CA GLU A 24 -0.72 7.94 -5.78
C GLU A 24 -0.42 8.00 -7.28
N SER A 25 -1.28 7.37 -8.09
CA SER A 25 -1.09 7.23 -9.53
C SER A 25 -2.38 7.49 -10.30
N ILE A 26 -2.27 7.89 -11.57
CA ILE A 26 -3.41 7.98 -12.49
C ILE A 26 -3.37 6.81 -13.48
N CYS A 27 -4.35 5.91 -13.38
CA CYS A 27 -4.52 4.78 -14.29
C CYS A 27 -5.87 4.89 -15.01
N PHE A 28 -5.88 4.91 -16.35
CA PHE A 28 -7.10 5.07 -17.16
C PHE A 28 -8.01 6.23 -16.68
N ASN A 29 -7.42 7.42 -16.46
CA ASN A 29 -8.09 8.61 -15.92
C ASN A 29 -8.70 8.45 -14.52
N THR A 30 -8.31 7.42 -13.78
CA THR A 30 -8.77 7.16 -12.41
C THR A 30 -7.60 7.31 -11.44
N ILE A 31 -7.81 8.04 -10.35
CA ILE A 31 -6.84 8.13 -9.26
C ILE A 31 -6.86 6.81 -8.48
N VAL A 32 -5.69 6.17 -8.38
CA VAL A 32 -5.48 4.89 -7.70
C VAL A 32 -4.33 4.99 -6.71
N LEU A 33 -4.35 4.11 -5.72
CA LEU A 33 -3.26 3.90 -4.77
C LEU A 33 -2.46 2.67 -5.22
N ASP A 34 -1.17 2.85 -5.43
CA ASP A 34 -0.20 1.81 -5.80
C ASP A 34 0.65 1.49 -4.56
N LEU A 35 0.38 0.33 -3.96
CA LEU A 35 1.17 -0.26 -2.89
C LEU A 35 2.28 -1.08 -3.54
N LYS A 36 3.51 -0.58 -3.46
CA LYS A 36 4.67 -1.19 -4.10
C LYS A 36 5.64 -1.72 -3.06
N ALA A 37 5.78 -3.04 -3.00
CA ALA A 37 6.81 -3.70 -2.22
C ALA A 37 7.99 -4.04 -3.13
N LYS A 38 9.20 -3.66 -2.72
CA LYS A 38 10.46 -4.07 -3.35
C LYS A 38 11.23 -4.92 -2.35
N ASN A 39 11.76 -6.04 -2.84
CA ASN A 39 12.69 -6.89 -2.12
C ASN A 39 13.74 -7.36 -3.12
N ASP A 40 14.94 -6.77 -3.07
CA ASP A 40 16.03 -7.00 -4.03
C ASP A 40 15.54 -6.97 -5.51
N CYS A 41 15.52 -8.13 -6.18
CA CYS A 41 15.10 -8.26 -7.57
C CYS A 41 13.57 -8.41 -7.76
N TYR A 42 12.80 -8.55 -6.67
CA TYR A 42 11.37 -8.76 -6.70
C TYR A 42 10.62 -7.45 -6.46
N VAL A 43 9.64 -7.17 -7.32
CA VAL A 43 8.75 -6.01 -7.19
C VAL A 43 7.31 -6.48 -7.29
N THR A 44 6.55 -6.24 -6.23
CA THR A 44 5.12 -6.55 -6.16
C THR A 44 4.34 -5.25 -6.11
N HIS A 45 3.32 -5.14 -6.95
CA HIS A 45 2.42 -4.00 -7.01
C HIS A 45 0.99 -4.44 -6.71
N ILE A 46 0.33 -3.74 -5.80
CA ILE A 46 -1.12 -3.86 -5.57
C ILE A 46 -1.74 -2.50 -5.86
N ILE A 47 -2.49 -2.42 -6.95
CA ILE A 47 -3.17 -1.20 -7.39
C ILE A 47 -4.63 -1.28 -6.95
N ILE A 48 -5.07 -0.31 -6.16
CA ILE A 48 -6.44 -0.27 -5.65
C ILE A 48 -7.08 1.10 -5.89
N ASP A 49 -8.39 1.08 -6.15
CA ASP A 49 -9.18 2.30 -6.24
C ASP A 49 -9.36 2.96 -4.86
N ARG A 50 -9.87 4.20 -4.87
CA ARG A 50 -10.09 4.99 -3.64
C ARG A 50 -11.04 4.31 -2.65
N LYS A 51 -12.07 3.59 -3.14
CA LYS A 51 -13.06 2.92 -2.29
C LYS A 51 -12.43 1.73 -1.54
N THR A 52 -11.61 0.97 -2.24
CA THR A 52 -10.88 -0.19 -1.73
C THR A 52 -9.76 0.26 -0.80
N ALA A 53 -9.06 1.35 -1.13
CA ALA A 53 -8.08 1.97 -0.24
C ALA A 53 -8.70 2.41 1.09
N HIS A 54 -9.90 3.00 1.06
CA HIS A 54 -10.60 3.40 2.29
C HIS A 54 -10.92 2.18 3.17
N LYS A 55 -11.51 1.12 2.60
CA LYS A 55 -11.79 -0.13 3.33
C LYS A 55 -10.53 -0.77 3.90
N LEU A 56 -9.46 -0.84 3.11
CA LEU A 56 -8.18 -1.37 3.57
C LEU A 56 -7.65 -0.55 4.77
N SER A 57 -7.78 0.78 4.74
CA SER A 57 -7.35 1.62 5.86
C SER A 57 -8.12 1.35 7.15
N GLU A 58 -9.44 1.07 7.06
CA GLU A 58 -10.25 0.70 8.22
C GLU A 58 -9.84 -0.68 8.75
N SER A 59 -9.68 -1.67 7.88
CA SER A 59 -9.21 -3.00 8.26
C SER A 59 -7.83 -2.97 8.92
N LEU A 60 -6.90 -2.18 8.38
CA LEU A 60 -5.56 -2.03 8.94
C LEU A 60 -5.56 -1.32 10.30
N ARG A 61 -6.40 -0.29 10.48
CA ARG A 61 -6.59 0.38 11.78
C ARG A 61 -7.09 -0.59 12.84
N LYS A 62 -8.14 -1.34 12.52
CA LYS A 62 -8.70 -2.37 13.42
C LYS A 62 -7.67 -3.41 13.82
N TRP A 63 -6.89 -3.90 12.85
CA TRP A 63 -5.81 -4.84 13.10
C TRP A 63 -4.73 -4.24 14.03
N ALA A 64 -4.32 -2.99 13.79
CA ALA A 64 -3.32 -2.31 14.61
C ALA A 64 -3.79 -1.99 16.03
N GLU A 65 -5.10 -1.72 16.20
CA GLU A 65 -5.74 -1.50 17.50
C GLU A 65 -5.99 -2.80 18.28
N GLY A 66 -5.71 -3.96 17.68
CA GLY A 66 -5.85 -5.25 18.33
C GLY A 66 -7.30 -5.68 18.52
N GLU A 67 -8.23 -5.25 17.66
CA GLU A 67 -9.58 -5.83 17.63
C GLU A 67 -9.44 -7.34 17.38
N ASN A 68 -9.72 -8.15 18.41
CA ASN A 68 -9.82 -9.60 18.28
C ASN A 68 -10.92 -9.90 17.25
N TYR A 69 -10.53 -10.46 16.11
CA TYR A 69 -11.44 -11.20 15.26
C TYR A 69 -11.81 -12.48 16.03
N GLU A 70 -12.67 -12.35 17.05
CA GLU A 70 -13.31 -13.53 17.63
C GLU A 70 -14.07 -14.21 16.51
N SER A 71 -13.52 -15.35 16.10
CA SER A 71 -14.09 -16.27 15.14
C SER A 71 -15.44 -16.75 15.66
N ASN A 72 -16.52 -16.24 15.06
CA ASN A 72 -17.84 -16.86 15.12
C ASN A 72 -17.90 -18.05 14.16
#